data_AF-A0A1W5ZTY8-F1
#
_entry.id   AF-A0A1W5ZTY8-F1
#
_cell.length_a   1.000
_cell.length_b   1.000
_cell.length_c   1.000
_cell.angle_alpha   90.00
_cell.angle_beta   90.00
_cell.angle_gamma   90.00
#
_symmetry.space_group_name_H-M   'P 1'
#
loop_
_entity.id
_entity.type
_entity.pdbx_description
1 polymer ?
#
loop_
_entity_poly.entity_id
_entity_poly.type
_entity_poly.pdbx_seq_one_letter_code
_entity_poly.pdbx_strand_id
1 'polypeptide(L)'
;MFTFTDRVMKIFTQTSDKPLSPELFLKYTFQVEESVCKELEDYLVTIPSVIEVFNSPNINKIVYVQEINQYVTPTFYHILVLAKQRSEKYGQVFINEGHISEFTLKELQQ
;
A
#
# COMPACT_ATOMS: atom_id res chain seq x y z
N MET A 1 2.71 -10.01 13.88
CA MET A 1 1.84 -8.86 14.13
C MET A 1 2.42 -7.64 13.43
N PHE A 2 1.60 -6.90 12.69
CA PHE A 2 2.00 -5.66 12.03
C PHE A 2 1.84 -4.46 12.96
N THR A 3 2.73 -3.48 12.82
CA THR A 3 2.61 -2.19 13.51
C THR A 3 2.85 -1.10 12.49
N PHE A 4 1.88 -0.20 12.31
CA PHE A 4 1.91 0.83 11.27
C PHE A 4 2.06 2.22 11.87
N THR A 5 2.63 3.16 11.12
CA THR A 5 2.61 4.56 11.52
C THR A 5 1.18 5.13 11.48
N ASP A 6 0.91 6.18 12.26
CA ASP A 6 -0.39 6.85 12.26
C ASP A 6 -0.85 7.29 10.86
N ARG A 7 0.11 7.65 10.01
CA ARG A 7 -0.17 8.10 8.63
C ARG A 7 -0.63 6.95 7.73
N VAL A 8 0.00 5.78 7.84
CA VAL A 8 -0.45 4.55 7.18
C VAL A 8 -1.83 4.13 7.70
N MET A 9 -2.07 4.24 9.01
CA MET A 9 -3.39 3.96 9.58
C MET A 9 -4.47 4.89 9.02
N LYS A 10 -4.18 6.18 8.83
CA LYS A 10 -5.10 7.12 8.15
C LYS A 10 -5.42 6.67 6.73
N ILE A 11 -4.42 6.25 5.94
CA ILE A 11 -4.61 5.74 4.57
C ILE A 11 -5.54 4.53 4.57
N PHE A 12 -5.33 3.58 5.50
CA PHE A 12 -6.22 2.43 5.63
C PHE A 12 -7.65 2.86 5.99
N THR A 13 -7.85 3.79 6.92
CA THR A 13 -9.22 4.21 7.29
C THR A 13 -10.02 4.91 6.18
N GLN A 14 -9.38 5.34 5.08
CA GLN A 14 -10.06 5.96 3.92
C GLN A 14 -10.71 4.94 2.95
N THR A 15 -10.56 3.64 3.20
CA THR A 15 -11.15 2.57 2.39
C THR A 15 -12.38 1.98 3.08
N SER A 16 -13.59 2.22 2.54
CA SER A 16 -14.83 1.78 3.20
C SER A 16 -15.44 0.50 2.63
N ASP A 17 -15.31 0.21 1.32
CA ASP A 17 -16.19 -0.80 0.69
C ASP A 17 -15.49 -1.83 -0.20
N LYS A 18 -14.16 -1.74 -0.36
CA LYS A 18 -13.40 -2.65 -1.23
C LYS A 18 -12.19 -3.21 -0.48
N PRO A 19 -11.81 -4.47 -0.75
CA PRO A 19 -10.55 -5.00 -0.25
C PRO A 19 -9.40 -4.09 -0.67
N LEU A 20 -8.53 -3.75 0.29
CA LEU A 20 -7.32 -2.98 0.05
C LEU A 20 -6.41 -3.75 -0.90
N SER A 21 -6.18 -3.15 -2.06
CA SER A 21 -5.25 -3.65 -3.08
C SER A 21 -4.04 -2.70 -3.16
N PRO A 22 -2.93 -3.11 -3.79
CA PRO A 22 -1.75 -2.26 -3.91
C PRO A 22 -2.07 -0.92 -4.61
N GLU A 23 -2.96 -0.95 -5.60
CA GLU A 23 -3.39 0.22 -6.38
C GLU A 23 -4.23 1.17 -5.55
N LEU A 24 -5.19 0.62 -4.79
CA LEU A 24 -6.01 1.42 -3.90
C LEU A 24 -5.12 2.07 -2.83
N PHE A 25 -4.18 1.33 -2.25
CA PHE A 25 -3.23 1.89 -1.29
C PHE A 25 -2.46 3.07 -1.89
N LEU A 26 -1.87 2.93 -3.08
CA LEU A 26 -1.17 4.04 -3.74
C LEU A 26 -2.11 5.22 -4.00
N LYS A 27 -3.31 4.96 -4.54
CA LYS A 27 -4.31 6.01 -4.80
C LYS A 27 -4.59 6.85 -3.56
N TYR A 28 -4.84 6.21 -2.42
CA TYR A 28 -5.12 6.93 -1.17
C TYR A 28 -3.88 7.58 -0.57
N THR A 29 -2.70 6.97 -0.76
CA THR A 29 -1.42 7.56 -0.34
C THR A 29 -1.20 8.92 -1.04
N PHE A 30 -1.52 9.05 -2.33
CA PHE A 30 -1.42 10.32 -3.06
C PHE A 30 -2.46 11.37 -2.63
N GLN A 31 -3.59 10.94 -2.07
CA GLN A 31 -4.64 11.85 -1.60
C GLN A 31 -4.35 12.46 -0.21
N VAL A 32 -3.37 11.94 0.53
CA VAL A 32 -2.98 12.47 1.84
C VAL A 32 -2.02 13.65 1.64
N GLU A 33 -2.45 14.86 2.01
CA GLU A 33 -1.71 16.11 1.75
C GLU A 33 -0.29 16.16 2.36
N GLU A 34 -0.03 15.41 3.43
CA GLU A 34 1.27 15.32 4.10
C GLU A 34 2.13 14.13 3.63
N SER A 35 1.67 13.33 2.65
CA SER A 35 2.42 12.16 2.19
C SER A 35 3.68 12.59 1.44
N VAL A 36 4.82 11.98 1.79
CA VAL A 36 6.09 12.12 1.03
C VAL A 36 5.90 11.62 -0.41
N CYS A 37 4.92 10.74 -0.66
CA CYS A 37 4.58 10.27 -2.00
C CYS A 37 3.88 11.33 -2.86
N LYS A 38 3.34 12.41 -2.30
CA LYS A 38 2.74 13.52 -3.07
C LYS A 38 3.77 14.25 -3.93
N GLU A 39 5.01 14.37 -3.44
CA GLU A 39 6.13 14.91 -4.24
C GLU A 39 6.60 13.96 -5.35
N LEU A 40 6.24 12.67 -5.25
CA LEU A 40 6.54 11.63 -6.24
C LEU A 40 5.36 11.35 -7.18
N GLU A 41 4.20 11.95 -6.95
CA GLU A 41 2.97 11.70 -7.72
C GLU A 41 3.20 11.97 -9.21
N ASP A 42 3.77 13.14 -9.55
CA ASP A 42 4.09 13.53 -10.92
C ASP A 42 5.07 12.57 -11.62
N TYR A 43 5.98 11.93 -10.88
CA TYR A 43 6.88 10.92 -11.44
C TYR A 43 6.17 9.57 -11.60
N LEU A 44 5.36 9.17 -10.63
CA LEU A 44 4.70 7.86 -10.61
C LEU A 44 3.55 7.77 -11.61
N VAL A 45 2.84 8.86 -11.92
CA VAL A 45 1.80 8.90 -12.96
C VAL A 45 2.35 8.89 -14.39
N THR A 46 3.65 9.15 -14.59
CA THR A 46 4.29 9.03 -15.91
C THR A 46 4.68 7.58 -16.27
N ILE A 47 4.59 6.66 -15.30
CA ILE A 47 4.92 5.25 -15.49
C ILE A 47 3.68 4.54 -16.07
N PRO A 48 3.71 4.05 -17.33
CA PRO A 48 2.54 3.46 -17.99
C PRO A 48 1.94 2.26 -17.24
N SER A 49 2.78 1.48 -16.56
CA SER A 49 2.35 0.32 -15.78
C SER A 49 1.54 0.71 -14.53
N VAL A 50 1.69 1.92 -13.99
CA VAL A 50 0.87 2.39 -12.86
C VAL A 50 -0.56 2.72 -13.32
N ILE A 51 -0.74 3.20 -14.57
CA ILE A 51 -2.05 3.54 -15.15
C ILE A 51 -2.88 2.29 -15.46
N GLU A 52 -2.23 1.22 -15.97
CA GLU A 52 -2.92 -0.02 -16.33
C GLU A 52 -3.45 -0.77 -15.11
N VAL A 53 -2.78 -0.62 -13.96
CA VAL A 53 -3.11 -1.40 -12.76
C VAL A 53 -4.31 -0.80 -12.00
N PHE A 54 -4.57 0.52 -12.07
CA PHE A 54 -5.80 1.12 -11.53
C PHE A 54 -7.11 0.51 -12.08
N ASN A 55 -7.04 -0.22 -13.19
CA ASN A 55 -8.21 -0.74 -13.92
C ASN A 55 -8.38 -2.27 -13.84
N SER A 56 -7.55 -3.01 -13.08
CA SER A 56 -7.61 -4.49 -13.08
C SER A 56 -8.37 -5.07 -11.86
N PRO A 57 -9.44 -5.87 -12.07
CA PRO A 57 -10.23 -6.46 -10.98
C PRO A 57 -9.75 -7.89 -10.66
N ASN A 58 -8.71 -8.05 -9.83
CA ASN A 58 -8.27 -9.38 -9.41
C ASN A 58 -8.73 -9.69 -7.96
N ILE A 59 -9.92 -10.29 -7.83
CA ILE A 59 -10.68 -10.37 -6.55
C ILE A 59 -10.69 -11.80 -5.94
N ASN A 60 -10.06 -12.81 -6.56
CA ASN A 60 -10.46 -14.19 -6.27
C ASN A 60 -9.97 -14.83 -4.96
N LYS A 61 -9.21 -14.12 -4.10
CA LYS A 61 -8.98 -14.49 -2.70
C LYS A 61 -8.77 -13.21 -1.88
N ILE A 62 -9.44 -13.04 -0.75
CA ILE A 62 -9.26 -11.89 0.15
C ILE A 62 -8.76 -12.36 1.52
N VAL A 63 -7.85 -11.61 2.13
CA VAL A 63 -7.26 -11.90 3.44
C VAL A 63 -7.72 -10.83 4.41
N TYR A 64 -8.23 -11.21 5.59
CA TYR A 64 -8.57 -10.23 6.62
C TYR A 64 -7.34 -9.95 7.50
N VAL A 65 -6.98 -8.67 7.65
CA VAL A 65 -5.87 -8.20 8.48
C VAL A 65 -6.44 -7.47 9.69
N GLN A 66 -6.27 -8.07 10.86
CA GLN A 66 -6.87 -7.60 12.11
C GLN A 66 -6.32 -6.25 12.54
N GLU A 67 -5.02 -6.01 12.36
CA GLU A 67 -4.34 -4.79 12.80
C GLU A 67 -4.86 -3.52 12.11
N ILE A 68 -5.50 -3.67 10.95
CA ILE A 68 -6.09 -2.57 10.19
C ILE A 68 -7.61 -2.72 10.02
N ASN A 69 -8.19 -3.77 10.62
CA ASN A 69 -9.61 -4.13 10.54
C ASN A 69 -10.17 -4.15 9.11
N GLN A 70 -9.41 -4.73 8.16
CA GLN A 70 -9.81 -4.72 6.76
C GLN A 70 -9.44 -5.98 5.99
N TYR A 71 -10.21 -6.23 4.92
CA TYR A 71 -9.85 -7.19 3.90
C TYR A 71 -8.84 -6.58 2.95
N VAL A 72 -7.81 -7.35 2.59
CA VAL A 72 -6.79 -7.00 1.61
C VAL A 72 -6.71 -8.07 0.53
N THR A 73 -6.20 -7.71 -0.65
CA THR A 73 -5.84 -8.72 -1.65
C THR A 73 -4.63 -9.54 -1.19
N PRO A 74 -4.40 -10.77 -1.68
CA PRO A 74 -3.28 -11.61 -1.25
C PRO A 74 -1.94 -10.99 -1.67
N THR A 75 -1.92 -10.33 -2.82
CA THR A 75 -0.80 -9.51 -3.29
C THR A 75 -0.48 -8.39 -2.32
N PHE A 76 -1.50 -7.65 -1.87
CA PHE A 76 -1.28 -6.57 -0.90
C PHE A 76 -0.85 -7.11 0.46
N TYR A 77 -1.41 -8.23 0.91
CA TYR A 77 -0.94 -8.92 2.12
C TYR A 77 0.55 -9.30 2.02
N HIS A 78 0.97 -9.84 0.88
CA HIS A 78 2.38 -10.15 0.62
C HIS A 78 3.27 -8.89 0.71
N ILE A 79 2.83 -7.79 0.11
CA ILE A 79 3.51 -6.49 0.22
C ILE A 79 3.63 -6.03 1.67
N LEU A 80 2.59 -6.18 2.51
CA LEU A 80 2.66 -5.84 3.94
C LEU A 80 3.72 -6.68 4.68
N VAL A 81 3.83 -7.97 4.34
CA VAL A 81 4.89 -8.85 4.88
C VAL A 81 6.28 -8.38 4.47
N LEU A 82 6.49 -8.02 3.20
CA LEU A 82 7.77 -7.48 2.72
C LEU A 82 8.10 -6.12 3.38
N ALA A 83 7.11 -5.25 3.54
CA ALA A 83 7.25 -3.96 4.19
C ALA A 83 7.66 -4.11 5.67
N LYS A 84 7.14 -5.12 6.38
CA LYS A 84 7.56 -5.48 7.74
C LYS A 84 9.00 -5.93 7.80
N GLN A 85 9.42 -6.83 6.91
CA GLN A 85 10.81 -7.28 6.84
C GLN A 85 11.76 -6.12 6.55
N ARG A 86 11.33 -5.18 5.72
CA ARG A 86 12.08 -3.96 5.41
C ARG A 86 12.23 -3.06 6.63
N SER A 87 11.16 -2.81 7.37
CA SER A 87 11.22 -1.99 8.59
C SER A 87 12.15 -2.62 9.62
N GLU A 88 12.02 -3.93 9.85
CA GLU A 88 12.87 -4.70 10.78
C GLU A 88 14.34 -4.66 10.38
N LYS A 89 14.65 -4.77 9.08
CA LYS A 89 16.03 -4.69 8.55
C LYS A 89 16.71 -3.36 8.90
N TYR A 90 15.96 -2.26 8.98
CA TYR A 90 16.48 -0.94 9.33
C TYR A 90 16.27 -0.58 10.82
N GLY A 91 15.90 -1.54 11.65
CA GLY A 91 15.67 -1.33 13.08
C GLY A 91 14.42 -0.49 13.39
N GLN A 92 13.50 -0.37 12.43
CA GLN A 92 12.26 0.37 12.59
C GLN A 92 11.14 -0.56 13.07
N VAL A 93 10.49 -0.16 14.16
CA VAL A 93 9.35 -0.89 14.76
C VAL A 93 8.07 -0.70 13.93
N PHE A 94 7.93 0.47 13.29
CA PHE A 94 6.72 0.84 12.56
C PHE A 94 6.92 0.75 11.05
N ILE A 95 5.91 0.22 10.37
CA ILE A 95 5.81 0.20 8.92
C ILE A 95 5.24 1.55 8.47
N ASN A 96 6.04 2.29 7.70
CA ASN A 96 5.64 3.57 7.10
C ASN A 96 5.21 3.39 5.63
N GLU A 97 4.71 4.47 5.03
CA GLU A 97 4.21 4.48 3.64
C GLU A 97 5.29 4.12 2.64
N GLY A 98 6.52 4.61 2.85
CA GLY A 98 7.65 4.32 1.97
C GLY A 98 7.96 2.83 1.88
N HIS A 99 7.87 2.11 3.01
CA HIS A 99 8.05 0.65 3.00
C HIS A 99 7.00 -0.06 2.16
N ILE A 100 5.74 0.37 2.24
CA ILE A 100 4.63 -0.27 1.51
C ILE A 100 4.71 0.12 0.03
N SER A 101 4.87 1.42 -0.27
CA SER A 101 4.98 1.97 -1.61
C SER A 101 6.17 1.41 -2.40
N GLU A 102 7.33 1.16 -1.75
CA GLU A 102 8.49 0.54 -2.41
C GLU A 102 8.12 -0.81 -3.06
N PHE A 103 7.45 -1.69 -2.31
CA PHE A 103 7.10 -3.02 -2.82
C PHE A 103 5.86 -3.00 -3.70
N THR A 104 4.90 -2.11 -3.42
CA THR A 104 3.79 -1.89 -4.34
C THR A 104 4.30 -1.52 -5.72
N LEU A 105 5.18 -0.52 -5.84
CA LEU A 105 5.69 -0.08 -7.14
C LEU A 105 6.48 -1.18 -7.88
N LYS A 106 7.25 -2.00 -7.16
CA LYS A 106 7.97 -3.15 -7.75
C LYS A 106 7.03 -4.25 -8.25
N GLU A 107 5.93 -4.48 -7.56
CA GLU A 107 4.90 -5.44 -7.99
C GLU A 107 4.20 -4.95 -9.27
N LEU A 108 3.89 -3.64 -9.35
CA LEU A 108 3.20 -3.04 -10.49
C LEU A 108 4.06 -2.90 -11.77
N GLN A 109 5.33 -3.30 -11.73
CA GLN A 109 6.26 -3.24 -12.88
C GLN A 109 6.51 -4.61 -13.54
N GLN A 110 6.02 -5.70 -12.95
CA GLN A 110 6.18 -7.07 -13.44
C GLN A 110 4.97 -7.53 -14.23
#